data_AF-A0A0C6FL67-F1
#
_entry.id   AF-A0A0C6FL67-F1
#
_cell.length_a   1.000
_cell.length_b   1.000
_cell.length_c   1.000
_cell.angle_alpha   90.00
_cell.angle_beta   90.00
_cell.angle_gamma   90.00
#
_symmetry.space_group_name_H-M   'P 1'
#
loop_
_entity.id
_entity.type
_entity.pdbx_description
1 polymer ?
#
loop_
_entity_poly.entity_id
_entity_poly.type
_entity_poly.pdbx_seq_one_letter_code
_entity_poly.pdbx_strand_id
1 'polypeptide(L)'
;MMRKMLAAFARALAAMGLVMVMVVWEGGKLVLKTVRGVLAPRPPVAEAEAELAHEMAQPAGPKPPSPAEAWGRAALHYLMGEAPEASAALDDAARAYLDALSEDQQVALAQHDNRTVGRHLLRERLLPDLPRPMSPSEYRNIEATRAAAGAAEAHQRLVGDDAKRRHFIEVLDELLAEPMPRGL
;
A
#
# COMPACT_ATOMS: atom_id res chain seq x y z
N MET A 1 -45.81 -29.97 -42.44
CA MET A 1 -45.91 -29.79 -40.96
C MET A 1 -45.24 -30.92 -40.16
N MET A 2 -45.35 -32.20 -40.57
CA MET A 2 -44.73 -33.35 -39.89
C MET A 2 -43.22 -33.24 -39.61
N ARG A 3 -42.43 -32.72 -40.57
CA ARG A 3 -40.97 -32.51 -40.41
C ARG A 3 -40.59 -31.47 -39.33
N LYS A 4 -41.45 -30.47 -39.09
CA LYS A 4 -41.19 -29.44 -38.06
C LYS A 4 -41.53 -29.96 -36.65
N MET A 5 -42.53 -30.84 -36.53
CA MET A 5 -42.82 -31.53 -35.27
C MET A 5 -41.76 -32.57 -34.90
N LEU A 6 -41.24 -33.34 -35.87
CA LEU A 6 -40.11 -34.25 -35.62
C LEU A 6 -38.84 -33.51 -35.18
N ALA A 7 -38.55 -32.35 -35.78
CA ALA A 7 -37.42 -31.51 -35.37
C ALA A 7 -37.59 -30.91 -33.96
N ALA A 8 -38.83 -30.58 -33.57
CA ALA A 8 -39.13 -30.13 -32.21
C ALA A 8 -39.04 -31.26 -31.18
N PHE A 9 -39.50 -32.47 -31.54
CA PHE A 9 -39.42 -33.66 -30.68
C PHE A 9 -37.97 -34.15 -30.50
N ALA A 10 -37.15 -34.08 -31.55
CA ALA A 10 -35.71 -34.39 -31.49
C ALA A 10 -34.93 -33.36 -30.65
N ARG A 11 -35.28 -32.07 -30.71
CA ARG A 11 -34.69 -31.03 -29.84
C ARG A 11 -35.10 -31.17 -28.37
N ALA A 12 -36.34 -31.58 -28.10
CA ALA A 12 -36.80 -31.85 -26.74
C ALA A 12 -36.08 -33.06 -26.12
N LEU A 13 -35.85 -34.13 -26.91
CA LEU A 13 -35.08 -35.30 -26.46
C LEU A 13 -33.58 -34.99 -26.26
N ALA A 14 -32.98 -34.16 -27.12
CA ALA A 14 -31.59 -33.74 -26.96
C ALA A 14 -31.36 -32.84 -25.72
N ALA A 15 -32.37 -32.07 -25.31
CA ALA A 15 -32.31 -31.27 -24.09
C ALA A 15 -32.41 -32.12 -22.80
N MET A 16 -33.12 -33.25 -22.83
CA MET A 16 -33.24 -34.16 -21.66
C MET A 16 -31.97 -35.00 -21.42
N GLY A 17 -31.17 -35.28 -22.45
CA GLY A 17 -29.94 -36.08 -22.32
C GLY A 17 -28.71 -35.32 -21.78
N LEU A 18 -28.82 -34.00 -21.56
CA LEU A 18 -27.65 -33.18 -21.26
C LEU A 18 -27.26 -33.16 -19.79
N VAL A 19 -28.07 -33.64 -18.84
CA VAL A 19 -27.74 -33.58 -17.42
C VAL A 19 -27.91 -34.95 -16.77
N MET A 20 -26.80 -35.64 -16.48
CA MET A 20 -26.82 -36.85 -15.66
C MET A 20 -26.57 -36.49 -14.19
N VAL A 21 -27.43 -36.99 -13.29
CA VAL A 21 -27.24 -36.83 -11.84
C VAL A 21 -26.39 -38.00 -11.34
N MET A 22 -25.20 -37.71 -10.82
CA MET A 22 -24.35 -38.70 -10.14
C MET A 22 -24.32 -38.44 -8.64
N VAL A 23 -24.37 -39.52 -7.85
CA VAL A 23 -24.19 -39.46 -6.41
C VAL A 23 -22.70 -39.59 -6.11
N VAL A 24 -22.11 -38.58 -5.48
CA VAL A 24 -20.67 -38.54 -5.17
C VAL A 24 -20.49 -38.50 -3.65
N TRP A 25 -19.52 -39.25 -3.13
CA TRP A 25 -19.15 -39.25 -1.71
C TRP A 25 -18.11 -38.15 -1.44
N GLU A 26 -18.49 -37.09 -0.73
CA GLU A 26 -17.59 -36.01 -0.32
C GLU A 26 -17.63 -35.85 1.21
N GLY A 27 -16.46 -35.95 1.87
CA GLY A 27 -16.32 -35.64 3.30
C GLY A 27 -17.21 -36.44 4.26
N GLY A 28 -17.53 -37.69 3.93
CA GLY A 28 -18.38 -38.56 4.76
C GLY A 28 -19.89 -38.39 4.55
N LYS A 29 -20.32 -37.62 3.53
CA LYS A 29 -21.73 -37.45 3.17
C LYS A 29 -21.94 -37.73 1.67
N LEU A 30 -23.09 -38.30 1.33
CA LEU A 30 -23.51 -38.53 -0.06
C LEU A 30 -24.17 -37.26 -0.61
N VAL A 31 -23.66 -36.74 -1.72
CA VAL A 31 -24.18 -35.52 -2.38
C VAL A 31 -24.55 -35.84 -3.82
N LEU A 32 -25.76 -35.46 -4.24
CA LEU A 32 -26.21 -35.56 -5.63
C LEU A 32 -25.69 -34.35 -6.43
N LYS A 33 -24.86 -34.59 -7.45
CA LYS A 33 -24.36 -33.55 -8.37
C LYS A 33 -24.81 -33.82 -9.80
N THR A 34 -25.25 -32.78 -10.50
CA THR A 34 -25.64 -32.81 -11.91
C THR A 34 -24.42 -32.52 -12.78
N VAL A 35 -24.00 -33.47 -13.62
CA VAL A 35 -22.87 -33.31 -14.55
C VAL A 35 -23.39 -33.34 -15.99
N ARG A 36 -22.96 -32.36 -16.79
CA ARG A 36 -23.36 -32.25 -18.19
C ARG A 36 -22.62 -33.32 -19.02
N GLY A 37 -23.35 -34.29 -19.57
CA GLY A 37 -22.77 -35.47 -20.23
C GLY A 37 -21.98 -35.13 -21.50
N VAL A 38 -20.71 -35.55 -21.55
CA VAL A 38 -19.71 -35.24 -22.61
C VAL A 38 -19.84 -36.15 -23.86
N LEU A 39 -20.87 -37.00 -23.97
CA LEU A 39 -20.97 -38.05 -24.99
C LEU A 39 -22.03 -37.79 -26.07
N ALA A 40 -22.13 -36.56 -26.59
CA ALA A 40 -22.88 -36.30 -27.83
C ALA A 40 -21.91 -35.85 -28.93
N PRO A 41 -21.97 -36.42 -30.16
CA PRO A 41 -21.11 -36.01 -31.26
C PRO A 41 -21.36 -34.54 -31.61
N ARG A 42 -20.28 -33.73 -31.61
CA ARG A 42 -20.30 -32.28 -31.86
C ARG A 42 -20.86 -31.97 -33.26
N PRO A 43 -21.84 -31.05 -33.41
CA PRO A 43 -22.18 -30.49 -34.71
C PRO A 43 -21.08 -29.52 -35.20
N PRO A 44 -20.77 -29.48 -36.51
CA PRO A 44 -19.65 -28.73 -37.10
C PRO A 44 -19.76 -27.19 -37.06
N VAL A 45 -20.80 -26.66 -36.40
CA VAL A 45 -20.97 -25.20 -36.17
C VAL A 45 -20.28 -24.77 -34.87
N ALA A 46 -19.84 -25.73 -34.05
CA ALA A 46 -19.31 -25.48 -32.70
C ALA A 46 -17.87 -24.92 -32.68
N GLU A 47 -17.12 -24.95 -33.79
CA GLU A 47 -15.74 -24.46 -33.80
C GLU A 47 -15.69 -22.93 -33.92
N ALA A 48 -16.57 -22.33 -34.73
CA ALA A 48 -16.66 -20.87 -34.85
C ALA A 48 -17.21 -20.18 -33.60
N GLU A 49 -18.12 -20.84 -32.86
CA GLU A 49 -18.61 -20.32 -31.57
C GLU A 49 -17.67 -20.64 -30.41
N ALA A 50 -16.84 -21.69 -30.50
CA ALA A 50 -15.86 -22.04 -29.47
C ALA A 50 -14.66 -21.08 -29.47
N GLU A 51 -14.22 -20.58 -30.63
CA GLU A 51 -13.17 -19.55 -30.68
C GLU A 51 -13.67 -18.23 -30.08
N LEU A 52 -14.91 -17.83 -30.37
CA LEU A 52 -15.53 -16.63 -29.81
C LEU A 52 -15.79 -16.75 -28.29
N ALA A 53 -16.17 -17.93 -27.81
CA ALA A 53 -16.35 -18.20 -26.39
C ALA A 53 -15.01 -18.30 -25.62
N HIS A 54 -13.92 -18.70 -26.29
CA HIS A 54 -12.59 -18.73 -25.68
C HIS A 54 -11.99 -17.33 -25.56
N GLU A 55 -12.26 -16.42 -26.50
CA GLU A 55 -11.91 -15.00 -26.37
C GLU A 55 -12.69 -14.28 -25.27
N MET A 56 -13.97 -14.63 -25.06
CA MET A 56 -14.79 -14.06 -23.98
C MET A 56 -14.52 -14.67 -22.60
N ALA A 57 -13.79 -15.80 -22.52
CA ALA A 57 -13.44 -16.49 -21.29
C ALA A 57 -12.00 -16.23 -20.85
N GLN A 58 -11.33 -15.21 -21.39
CA GLN A 58 -10.10 -14.73 -20.77
C GLN A 58 -10.46 -14.17 -19.37
N PRO A 59 -9.91 -14.74 -18.28
CA PRO A 59 -10.09 -14.16 -16.97
C PRO A 59 -9.58 -12.72 -17.06
N ALA A 60 -10.43 -11.75 -16.70
CA ALA A 60 -10.02 -10.35 -16.62
C ALA A 60 -8.68 -10.30 -15.88
N GLY A 61 -7.65 -9.75 -16.52
CA GLY A 61 -6.31 -9.68 -15.95
C GLY A 61 -6.34 -9.07 -14.54
N PRO A 62 -5.34 -9.34 -13.70
CA PRO A 62 -5.33 -8.89 -12.31
C PRO A 62 -5.64 -7.39 -12.26
N LYS A 63 -6.74 -7.03 -11.60
CA LYS A 63 -7.18 -5.65 -11.47
C LYS A 63 -6.06 -4.85 -10.80
N PRO A 64 -5.70 -3.66 -11.32
CA PRO A 64 -4.70 -2.83 -10.68
C PRO A 64 -5.12 -2.51 -9.24
N PRO A 65 -4.18 -2.51 -8.28
CA PRO A 65 -4.49 -2.21 -6.89
C PRO A 65 -5.07 -0.81 -6.79
N SER A 66 -6.03 -0.64 -5.88
CA SER A 66 -6.51 0.68 -5.52
C SER A 66 -5.38 1.51 -4.86
N PRO A 67 -5.46 2.85 -4.86
CA PRO A 67 -4.46 3.69 -4.20
C PRO A 67 -4.23 3.30 -2.74
N ALA A 68 -5.30 3.00 -1.99
CA ALA A 68 -5.19 2.54 -0.61
C ALA A 68 -4.47 1.17 -0.51
N GLU A 69 -4.77 0.21 -1.38
CA GLU A 69 -4.06 -1.08 -1.37
C GLU A 69 -2.57 -0.93 -1.71
N ALA A 70 -2.22 -0.05 -2.65
CA ALA A 70 -0.84 0.26 -2.99
C ALA A 70 -0.11 0.89 -1.79
N TRP A 71 -0.75 1.83 -1.10
CA TRP A 71 -0.20 2.47 0.10
C TRP A 71 -0.01 1.49 1.25
N GLY A 72 -1.01 0.67 1.57
CA GLY A 72 -0.86 -0.29 2.66
C GLY A 72 0.15 -1.38 2.35
N ARG A 73 0.26 -1.81 1.09
CA ARG A 73 1.35 -2.71 0.67
C ARG A 73 2.72 -2.07 0.89
N ALA A 74 2.90 -0.82 0.44
CA ALA A 74 4.14 -0.09 0.64
C ALA A 74 4.48 0.10 2.14
N ALA A 75 3.47 0.33 2.98
CA ALA A 75 3.62 0.43 4.43
C ALA A 75 4.11 -0.88 5.07
N LEU A 76 3.55 -2.03 4.68
CA LEU A 76 4.02 -3.31 5.19
C LEU A 76 5.44 -3.64 4.72
N HIS A 77 5.78 -3.35 3.45
CA HIS A 77 7.15 -3.51 2.96
C HIS A 77 8.14 -2.62 3.72
N TYR A 78 7.75 -1.38 4.02
CA TYR A 78 8.54 -0.46 4.84
C TYR A 78 8.81 -1.03 6.24
N LEU A 79 7.77 -1.54 6.93
CA LEU A 79 7.92 -2.15 8.26
C LEU A 79 8.76 -3.42 8.25
N MET A 80 8.74 -4.19 7.15
CA MET A 80 9.59 -5.38 6.98
C MET A 80 11.05 -5.03 6.66
N GLY A 81 11.40 -3.74 6.51
CA GLY A 81 12.74 -3.30 6.13
C GLY A 81 13.12 -3.71 4.70
N GLU A 82 12.12 -3.87 3.82
CA GLU A 82 12.37 -4.20 2.42
C GLU A 82 12.99 -3.02 1.65
N ALA A 83 13.40 -3.29 0.41
CA ALA A 83 14.10 -2.33 -0.42
C ALA A 83 13.30 -1.01 -0.59
N PRO A 84 13.97 0.15 -0.65
CA PRO A 84 13.32 1.46 -0.69
C PRO A 84 12.28 1.60 -1.82
N GLU A 85 12.50 0.92 -2.94
CA GLU A 85 11.61 0.92 -4.11
C GLU A 85 10.23 0.34 -3.78
N ALA A 86 10.15 -0.66 -2.89
CA ALA A 86 8.90 -1.27 -2.46
C ALA A 86 8.06 -0.33 -1.58
N SER A 87 8.72 0.65 -0.95
CA SER A 87 8.09 1.66 -0.07
C SER A 87 7.99 3.05 -0.69
N ALA A 88 8.39 3.20 -1.96
CA ALA A 88 8.52 4.50 -2.64
C ALA A 88 7.20 5.28 -2.76
N ALA A 89 6.06 4.60 -2.66
CA ALA A 89 4.74 5.22 -2.69
C ALA A 89 4.40 6.02 -1.41
N LEU A 90 5.11 5.79 -0.31
CA LEU A 90 4.89 6.48 0.96
C LEU A 90 5.54 7.85 0.96
N ASP A 91 4.81 8.84 1.48
CA ASP A 91 5.37 10.15 1.80
C ASP A 91 6.09 10.15 3.16
N ASP A 92 6.81 11.24 3.44
CA ASP A 92 7.60 11.37 4.66
C ASP A 92 6.74 11.37 5.94
N ALA A 93 5.50 11.85 5.85
CA ALA A 93 4.59 11.86 6.99
C ALA A 93 4.14 10.44 7.36
N ALA A 94 3.86 9.61 6.35
CA ALA A 94 3.54 8.21 6.53
C ALA A 94 4.74 7.42 7.06
N ARG A 95 5.96 7.65 6.54
CA ARG A 95 7.18 7.01 7.06
C ARG A 95 7.44 7.38 8.51
N ALA A 96 7.41 8.68 8.83
CA ALA A 96 7.60 9.16 10.20
C ALA A 96 6.52 8.62 11.17
N TYR A 97 5.29 8.42 10.68
CA TYR A 97 4.25 7.75 11.45
C TYR A 97 4.61 6.29 11.74
N LEU A 98 5.01 5.52 10.72
CA LEU A 98 5.39 4.11 10.87
C LEU A 98 6.60 3.94 11.80
N ASP A 99 7.59 4.82 11.69
CA ASP A 99 8.78 4.84 12.57
C ASP A 99 8.44 5.14 14.04
N ALA A 100 7.35 5.87 14.29
CA ALA A 100 6.91 6.25 15.62
C ALA A 100 6.03 5.18 16.31
N LEU A 101 5.61 4.14 15.59
CA LEU A 101 4.80 3.06 16.16
C LEU A 101 5.63 2.16 17.07
N SER A 102 5.06 1.79 18.23
CA SER A 102 5.63 0.73 19.06
C SER A 102 5.54 -0.64 18.37
N GLU A 103 6.32 -1.62 18.80
CA GLU A 103 6.28 -2.99 18.26
C GLU A 103 4.86 -3.58 18.31
N ASP A 104 4.16 -3.43 19.45
CA ASP A 104 2.77 -3.87 19.60
C ASP A 104 1.82 -3.19 18.60
N GLN A 105 2.02 -1.91 18.32
CA GLN A 105 1.23 -1.16 17.35
C GLN A 105 1.55 -1.56 15.91
N GLN A 106 2.80 -1.89 15.59
CA GLN A 106 3.19 -2.42 14.29
C GLN A 106 2.55 -3.80 14.05
N VAL A 107 2.56 -4.66 15.08
CA VAL A 107 1.86 -5.96 15.04
C VAL A 107 0.36 -5.77 14.87
N ALA A 108 -0.26 -4.86 15.61
CA ALA A 108 -1.68 -4.54 15.47
C ALA A 108 -2.01 -4.02 14.05
N LEU A 109 -1.17 -3.16 13.48
CA LEU A 109 -1.34 -2.67 12.11
C LEU A 109 -1.24 -3.81 11.09
N ALA A 110 -0.29 -4.73 11.26
CA ALA A 110 -0.04 -5.85 10.35
C ALA A 110 -1.15 -6.92 10.37
N GLN A 111 -2.05 -6.91 11.36
CA GLN A 111 -3.22 -7.81 11.40
C GLN A 111 -4.31 -7.38 10.40
N HIS A 112 -4.23 -6.17 9.85
CA HIS A 112 -5.19 -5.66 8.88
C HIS A 112 -4.74 -5.90 7.43
N ASP A 113 -5.70 -5.99 6.52
CA ASP A 113 -5.41 -6.08 5.10
C ASP A 113 -4.81 -4.78 4.56
N ASN A 114 -4.07 -4.87 3.45
CA ASN A 114 -3.39 -3.74 2.82
C ASN A 114 -4.33 -2.56 2.54
N ARG A 115 -5.59 -2.81 2.15
CA ARG A 115 -6.52 -1.72 1.87
C ARG A 115 -6.87 -0.98 3.15
N THR A 116 -7.16 -1.70 4.22
CA THR A 116 -7.48 -1.12 5.53
C THR A 116 -6.30 -0.31 6.08
N VAL A 117 -5.08 -0.84 6.00
CA VAL A 117 -3.85 -0.13 6.38
C VAL A 117 -3.71 1.17 5.58
N GLY A 118 -3.84 1.10 4.25
CA GLY A 118 -3.74 2.29 3.41
C GLY A 118 -4.79 3.34 3.71
N ARG A 119 -6.05 2.94 3.98
CA ARG A 119 -7.12 3.88 4.36
C ARG A 119 -6.88 4.55 5.70
N HIS A 120 -6.22 3.86 6.63
CA HIS A 120 -5.80 4.45 7.91
C HIS A 120 -4.73 5.52 7.69
N LEU A 121 -3.67 5.19 6.95
CA LEU A 121 -2.58 6.12 6.62
C LEU A 121 -3.09 7.34 5.82
N LEU A 122 -4.01 7.12 4.88
CA LEU A 122 -4.68 8.19 4.13
C LEU A 122 -5.71 8.98 4.95
N ARG A 123 -5.93 8.59 6.23
CA ARG A 123 -6.92 9.17 7.14
C ARG A 123 -8.36 9.10 6.64
N GLU A 124 -8.66 8.19 5.71
CA GLU A 124 -10.01 7.93 5.22
C GLU A 124 -10.83 7.11 6.23
N ARG A 125 -10.17 6.20 6.94
CA ARG A 125 -10.77 5.39 8.01
C ARG A 125 -9.73 5.06 9.05
N LEU A 126 -9.85 5.66 10.23
CA LEU A 126 -8.93 5.43 11.33
C LEU A 126 -9.19 4.07 12.01
N LEU A 127 -8.10 3.41 12.37
CA LEU A 127 -8.09 2.24 13.24
C LEU A 127 -8.11 2.70 14.70
N PRO A 128 -9.05 2.19 15.53
CA PRO A 128 -9.30 2.72 16.86
C PRO A 128 -8.14 2.49 17.85
N ASP A 129 -7.41 1.40 17.70
CA ASP A 129 -6.33 0.99 18.62
C ASP A 129 -4.96 1.57 18.23
N LEU A 130 -4.92 2.39 17.18
CA LEU A 130 -3.69 2.97 16.65
C LEU A 130 -3.70 4.49 16.76
N PRO A 131 -2.52 5.12 16.98
CA PRO A 131 -2.42 6.57 16.94
C PRO A 131 -2.85 7.08 15.56
N ARG A 132 -3.45 8.27 15.52
CA ARG A 132 -3.87 8.90 14.26
C ARG A 132 -2.64 9.32 13.44
N PRO A 133 -2.55 8.95 12.15
CA PRO A 133 -1.50 9.45 11.26
C PRO A 133 -1.60 10.96 11.06
N MET A 134 -0.44 11.61 10.97
CA MET A 134 -0.34 13.03 10.63
C MET A 134 -0.69 13.23 9.16
N SER A 135 -1.29 14.37 8.80
CA SER A 135 -1.33 14.78 7.39
C SER A 135 0.04 15.25 6.92
N PRO A 136 0.29 15.25 5.60
CA PRO A 136 1.51 15.82 5.04
C PRO A 136 1.74 17.29 5.42
N SER A 137 0.67 18.08 5.59
CA SER A 137 0.77 19.47 6.03
C SER A 137 1.13 19.60 7.51
N GLU A 138 0.56 18.77 8.38
CA GLU A 138 0.90 18.72 9.81
C GLU A 138 2.38 18.37 10.00
N TYR A 139 2.86 17.34 9.29
CA TYR A 139 4.26 16.93 9.31
C TYR A 139 5.21 18.04 8.85
N ARG A 140 4.92 18.68 7.70
CA ARG A 140 5.74 19.79 7.18
C ARG A 140 5.81 20.97 8.14
N ASN A 141 4.73 21.29 8.84
CA ASN A 141 4.72 22.38 9.82
C ASN A 141 5.61 22.05 11.04
N ILE A 142 5.59 20.79 11.49
CA ILE A 142 6.45 20.31 12.58
C ILE A 142 7.92 20.37 12.14
N GLU A 143 8.24 19.84 10.96
CA GLU A 143 9.62 19.87 10.44
C GLU A 143 10.11 21.29 10.15
N ALA A 144 9.26 22.18 9.65
CA ALA A 144 9.59 23.59 9.47
C ALA A 144 9.92 24.26 10.81
N THR A 145 9.16 23.95 11.86
CA THR A 145 9.40 24.48 13.21
C THR A 145 10.73 23.94 13.76
N ARG A 146 11.01 22.64 13.58
CA ARG A 146 12.28 22.03 13.99
C ARG A 146 13.47 22.63 13.25
N ALA A 147 13.35 22.80 11.93
CA ALA A 147 14.37 23.42 11.10
C ALA A 147 14.63 24.88 11.49
N ALA A 148 13.57 25.65 11.77
CA ALA A 148 13.69 27.03 12.24
C ALA A 148 14.39 27.12 13.61
N ALA A 149 14.06 26.22 14.54
CA ALA A 149 14.74 26.15 15.84
C ALA A 149 16.23 25.80 15.69
N GLY A 150 16.57 24.84 14.84
CA GLY A 150 17.97 24.50 14.52
C GLY A 150 18.73 25.65 13.86
N ALA A 151 18.08 26.39 12.95
CA ALA A 151 18.67 27.57 12.33
C ALA A 151 18.91 28.70 13.34
N ALA A 152 17.97 28.92 14.26
CA ALA A 152 18.12 29.92 15.32
C ALA A 152 19.27 29.56 16.28
N GLU A 153 19.41 28.29 16.66
CA GLU A 153 20.52 27.83 17.50
C GLU A 153 21.87 27.98 16.78
N ALA A 154 21.94 27.60 15.50
CA ALA A 154 23.15 27.79 14.69
C ALA A 154 23.52 29.28 14.56
N HIS A 155 22.53 30.14 14.35
CA HIS A 155 22.75 31.58 14.29
C HIS A 155 23.27 32.14 15.62
N GLN A 156 22.71 31.71 16.76
CA GLN A 156 23.19 32.13 18.08
C GLN A 156 24.64 31.70 18.33
N ARG A 157 25.04 30.50 17.89
CA ARG A 157 26.45 30.06 17.98
C ARG A 157 27.38 30.94 17.16
N LEU A 158 27.02 31.23 15.90
CA LEU A 158 27.81 32.10 15.03
C LEU A 158 27.97 33.52 15.60
N VAL A 159 26.86 34.13 16.04
CA VAL A 159 26.89 35.47 16.65
C VAL A 159 27.69 35.47 17.96
N GLY A 160 27.55 34.42 18.77
CA GLY A 160 28.32 34.26 20.01
C GLY A 160 29.82 34.13 19.74
N ASP A 161 30.22 33.38 18.71
CA ASP A 161 31.62 33.20 18.34
C ASP A 161 32.21 34.49 17.74
N ASP A 162 31.44 35.22 16.94
CA ASP A 162 31.83 36.55 16.45
C ASP A 162 31.98 37.58 17.59
N ALA A 163 31.12 37.50 18.62
CA ALA A 163 31.23 38.35 19.81
C ALA A 163 32.50 38.03 20.62
N LYS A 164 32.81 36.74 20.84
CA LYS A 164 34.06 36.32 21.51
C LYS A 164 35.29 36.79 20.73
N ARG A 165 35.28 36.64 19.40
CA ARG A 165 36.39 37.05 18.55
C ARG A 165 36.66 38.56 18.63
N ARG A 166 35.61 39.38 18.59
CA ARG A 166 35.73 40.84 18.76
C ARG A 166 36.30 41.21 20.12
N HIS A 167 35.75 40.62 21.19
CA HIS A 167 36.23 40.87 22.55
C HIS A 167 37.71 40.49 22.72
N PHE A 168 38.14 39.36 22.14
CA PHE A 168 39.54 38.94 22.18
C PHE A 168 40.49 39.94 21.48
N ILE A 169 40.08 40.50 20.33
CA ILE A 169 40.87 41.51 19.62
C ILE A 169 40.95 42.80 20.45
N GLU A 170 39.84 43.25 21.03
CA GLU A 170 39.81 44.45 21.88
C GLU A 170 40.76 44.32 23.09
N VAL A 171 40.77 43.16 23.75
CA VAL A 171 41.68 42.89 24.88
C VAL A 171 43.14 42.84 24.43
N LEU A 172 43.45 42.26 23.27
CA LEU A 172 44.81 42.27 22.73
C LEU A 172 45.29 43.69 22.39
N ASP A 173 44.42 44.50 21.80
CA ASP A 173 44.75 45.90 21.47
C ASP A 173 44.99 46.72 22.74
N GLU A 174 44.22 46.48 23.82
CA GLU A 174 44.45 47.11 25.13
C GLU A 174 45.81 46.73 25.73
N LEU A 175 46.14 45.43 25.73
CA LEU A 175 47.43 44.94 26.24
C LEU A 175 48.63 45.45 25.42
N LEU A 176 48.46 45.64 24.12
CA LEU A 176 49.50 46.20 23.24
C LEU A 176 49.63 47.73 23.41
N ALA A 177 48.55 48.41 23.76
CA ALA A 177 48.54 49.85 24.01
C ALA A 177 49.09 50.22 25.39
N GLU A 178 49.17 49.28 26.33
CA GLU A 178 49.70 49.50 27.67
C GLU A 178 51.23 49.74 27.60
N PRO A 179 51.73 50.93 27.98
CA PRO A 179 53.16 51.21 27.92
C PRO A 179 53.89 50.37 28.98
N MET A 180 54.79 49.50 28.52
CA MET A 180 55.69 48.71 29.37
C MET A 180 56.24 49.59 30.51
N PRO A 181 56.11 49.18 31.79
CA PRO A 181 56.62 49.96 32.91
C PRO A 181 58.11 50.15 32.70
N ARG A 182 58.52 51.39 32.43
CA ARG A 182 59.93 51.77 32.37
C ARG A 182 60.48 51.57 33.77
N GLY A 183 61.17 50.45 33.96
CA GLY A 183 61.87 50.12 35.19
C GLY A 183 62.74 51.28 35.65
N LEU A 184 62.64 51.55 36.95
CA LEU A 184 63.51 52.41 37.74
C LEU A 184 64.99 52.03 37.59
#